data_AF-A0A7J9XRS4-F1
#
_entry.id   AF-A0A7J9XRS4-F1
#
_cell.length_a   1.000
_cell.length_b   1.000
_cell.length_c   1.000
_cell.angle_alpha   90.00
_cell.angle_beta   90.00
_cell.angle_gamma   90.00
#
_symmetry.space_group_name_H-M   'P 1'
#
loop_
_entity.id
_entity.type
_entity.pdbx_description
1 polymer ?
#
loop_
_entity_poly.entity_id
_entity_poly.type
_entity_poly.pdbx_seq_one_letter_code
_entity_poly.pdbx_strand_id
1 'polypeptide(L)' 'MTTAPEQHAPAAPPNQPLTQEETLSRLGRYEYGWADSDAAGADAQRGLSEAVVRDISGKK' A
#
# COMPACT_ATOMS: atom_id res chain seq x y z
N MET A 1 0.28 -16.63 22.88
CA MET A 1 -0.97 -16.00 22.41
C MET A 1 -1.52 -15.18 23.54
N THR A 2 -1.56 -13.86 23.42
CA THR A 2 -2.25 -13.00 24.41
C THR A 2 -3.15 -12.04 23.63
N THR A 3 -4.44 -12.10 23.93
CA THR A 3 -5.51 -11.28 23.35
C THR A 3 -6.16 -10.52 24.49
N ALA A 4 -6.17 -9.18 24.44
CA ALA A 4 -7.05 -8.31 25.23
C ALA A 4 -6.86 -6.83 24.81
N PRO A 5 -7.87 -5.96 24.98
CA PRO A 5 -9.31 -6.17 24.82
C PRO A 5 -9.95 -5.13 23.86
N GLU A 6 -11.20 -5.39 23.46
CA GLU A 6 -12.02 -4.50 22.65
C GLU A 6 -12.24 -3.14 23.31
N GLN A 7 -12.02 -2.05 22.56
CA GLN A 7 -12.32 -0.70 23.02
C GLN A 7 -13.71 -0.27 22.53
N HIS A 8 -14.68 -0.31 23.42
CA HIS A 8 -15.96 0.38 23.23
C HIS A 8 -15.78 1.85 23.64
N ALA A 9 -15.72 2.77 22.67
CA ALA A 9 -15.54 4.20 22.92
C ALA A 9 -16.89 4.95 22.81
N PRO A 10 -17.24 5.83 23.77
CA PRO A 10 -18.41 6.70 23.64
C PRO A 10 -18.11 7.88 22.70
N ALA A 11 -19.15 8.38 22.03
CA ALA A 11 -19.08 9.45 21.02
C ALA A 11 -18.21 10.65 21.44
N ALA A 12 -17.25 11.01 20.59
CA ALA A 12 -16.24 12.04 20.85
C ALA A 12 -16.77 13.49 20.67
N PRO A 13 -16.34 14.45 21.50
CA PRO A 13 -16.62 15.89 21.34
C PRO A 13 -15.88 16.53 20.15
N PRO A 14 -16.34 17.69 19.63
CA PRO A 14 -15.95 18.26 18.34
C PRO A 14 -14.50 18.79 18.19
N ASN A 15 -13.60 18.50 19.14
CA ASN A 15 -12.22 18.98 19.15
C ASN A 15 -11.18 17.88 19.48
N GLN A 16 -11.48 16.62 19.16
CA GLN A 16 -10.49 15.55 19.28
C GLN A 16 -9.59 15.49 18.03
N PRO A 17 -8.26 15.25 18.21
CA PRO A 17 -7.40 14.94 17.08
C PRO A 17 -7.93 13.69 16.39
N LEU A 18 -8.04 13.75 15.07
CA LEU A 18 -8.49 12.62 14.26
C LEU A 18 -7.58 11.42 14.50
N THR A 19 -8.19 10.25 14.51
CA THR A 19 -7.41 9.01 14.41
C THR A 19 -6.65 9.00 13.07
N GLN A 20 -5.59 8.21 13.00
CA GLN A 20 -4.79 8.11 11.78
C GLN A 20 -5.63 7.65 10.57
N GLU A 21 -6.55 6.71 10.78
CA GLU A 21 -7.44 6.19 9.74
C GLU A 21 -8.42 7.26 9.21
N GLU A 22 -9.00 8.06 10.11
CA GLU A 22 -9.86 9.19 9.73
C GLU A 22 -9.08 10.28 8.99
N THR A 23 -7.83 10.52 9.39
CA THR A 23 -6.95 11.49 8.72
C THR A 23 -6.59 11.04 7.30
N LEU A 24 -6.25 9.76 7.11
CA LEU A 24 -6.01 9.18 5.78
C LEU A 24 -7.25 9.23 4.91
N SER A 25 -8.41 8.91 5.48
CA SER A 25 -9.70 8.94 4.76
C SER A 25 -10.06 10.35 4.27
N ARG A 26 -9.73 11.39 5.05
CA ARG A 26 -9.91 12.80 4.66
C ARG A 26 -8.93 13.29 3.61
N LEU A 27 -7.74 12.69 3.53
CA LEU A 27 -6.75 13.03 2.50
C LEU A 27 -7.21 12.63 1.10
N GLY A 28 -8.26 11.79 0.99
CA GLY A 28 -8.78 11.29 -0.27
C GLY A 28 -7.79 10.39 -1.01
N ARG A 29 -8.23 9.80 -2.12
CA ARG A 29 -7.29 9.29 -3.11
C ARG A 29 -6.70 10.50 -3.84
N TYR A 30 -5.39 10.52 -4.01
CA TYR A 30 -4.73 11.58 -4.75
C TYR A 30 -5.09 11.43 -6.24
N GLU A 31 -6.12 12.15 -6.68
CA GLU A 31 -6.66 12.08 -8.05
C GLU A 31 -5.71 12.66 -9.12
N TYR A 32 -4.68 13.39 -8.70
CA TYR A 32 -3.75 14.09 -9.58
C TYR A 32 -2.31 13.62 -9.36
N GLY A 33 -2.06 12.32 -9.48
CA GLY A 33 -0.73 11.71 -9.43
C GLY A 33 -0.33 11.06 -10.75
N TRP A 34 0.96 11.08 -11.07
CA TRP A 34 1.56 10.15 -12.04
C TRP A 34 1.46 8.75 -11.45
N ALA A 35 0.36 8.04 -11.72
CA ALA A 35 0.29 6.61 -11.52
C ALA A 35 0.76 5.97 -12.84
N ASP A 36 2.06 5.69 -12.95
CA ASP A 36 2.54 4.85 -14.06
C ASP A 36 1.84 3.49 -13.98
N SER A 37 1.45 2.98 -15.15
CA SER A 37 0.82 1.67 -15.22
C SER A 37 1.82 0.59 -14.80
N ASP A 38 1.42 -0.30 -13.89
CA ASP A 38 2.23 -1.44 -13.46
C ASP A 38 2.26 -2.59 -14.51
N ALA A 39 1.86 -2.34 -15.76
CA ALA A 39 1.81 -3.34 -16.80
C ALA A 39 3.15 -4.09 -17.00
N ALA A 40 4.28 -3.39 -16.83
CA ALA A 40 5.61 -4.01 -16.89
C ALA A 40 5.95 -4.84 -15.63
N GLY A 41 5.39 -4.49 -14.48
CA GLY A 41 5.59 -5.18 -13.20
C GLY A 41 4.71 -6.43 -13.04
N ALA A 42 3.55 -6.44 -13.69
CA ALA A 42 2.58 -7.54 -13.58
C ALA A 42 3.14 -8.92 -13.97
N ASP A 43 3.94 -8.97 -15.03
CA ASP A 43 4.59 -10.19 -15.52
C ASP A 43 6.04 -10.34 -15.06
N ALA A 44 6.54 -9.41 -14.23
CA ALA A 44 7.92 -9.42 -13.80
C ALA A 44 8.20 -10.63 -12.89
N GLN A 45 9.15 -11.46 -13.31
CA GLN A 45 9.58 -12.61 -12.53
C GLN A 45 10.36 -12.14 -11.28
N ARG A 46 9.99 -12.63 -10.10
CA ARG A 46 10.67 -12.29 -8.85
C ARG A 46 11.94 -13.12 -8.64
N GLY A 47 12.99 -12.47 -8.15
CA GLY A 47 14.25 -13.11 -7.78
C GLY A 47 15.23 -13.28 -8.95
N LEU A 48 16.50 -13.51 -8.63
CA LEU A 48 17.57 -13.68 -9.61
C LEU A 48 17.90 -15.17 -9.77
N SER A 49 17.74 -15.69 -10.99
CA SER A 49 18.13 -17.05 -11.38
C SER A 49 18.85 -17.02 -12.72
N GLU A 50 19.63 -18.05 -13.05
CA GLU A 50 20.31 -18.12 -14.36
C GLU A 50 19.34 -17.99 -15.54
N ALA A 51 18.13 -18.56 -15.43
CA ALA A 51 17.09 -18.43 -16.43
C ALA A 51 16.65 -16.97 -16.63
N VAL A 52 16.41 -16.24 -15.54
CA VAL A 52 16.02 -14.81 -15.56
C VAL A 52 17.14 -13.95 -16.11
N VAL A 53 18.39 -14.22 -15.73
CA VAL A 53 19.55 -13.48 -16.25
C VAL A 53 19.69 -13.67 -17.75
N ARG A 54 19.58 -14.91 -18.25
CA ARG A 54 19.66 -15.21 -19.68
C ARG A 54 18.54 -14.55 -20.47
N ASP A 55 17.31 -14.54 -19.94
CA ASP A 55 16.17 -13.86 -20.55
C ASP A 55 16.38 -12.34 -20.64
N ILE A 56 16.82 -11.69 -19.57
CA ILE A 56 17.12 -10.24 -19.56
C ILE A 56 18.28 -9.91 -20.52
N SER A 57 19.33 -10.72 -20.55
CA SER A 57 20.47 -10.52 -21.45
C SER A 57 20.09 -10.60 -22.93
N GLY A 58 19.12 -11.43 -23.31
CA GLY A 58 18.62 -11.52 -24.69
C GLY A 58 17.72 -10.35 -25.11
N LYS A 59 17.27 -9.53 -24.16
CA LYS A 59 16.40 -8.36 -24.38
C LYS A 59 17.17 -7.03 -24.54
N LYS A 60 18.52 -7.05 -24.44
CA LYS A 60 19.40 -5.91 -24.73
C LYS A 60 19.64 -5.75 -26.22
#